data_AF-A0A9E2KEB0-F1
#
_entry.id   AF-A0A9E2KEB0-F1
#
_cell.length_a   1.000
_cell.length_b   1.000
_cell.length_c   1.000
_cell.angle_alpha   90.00
_cell.angle_beta   90.00
_cell.angle_gamma   90.00
#
_symmetry.space_group_name_H-M   'P 1'
#
loop_
_entity.id
_entity.type
_entity.pdbx_description
1 polymer ?
#
loop_
_entity_poly.entity_id
_entity_poly.type
_entity_poly.pdbx_seq_one_letter_code
_entity_poly.pdbx_strand_id
1 'polypeptide(L)'
;MDKKIYVFGHKNPDTDSICASISYAHLKRVLGYDNVEAVRLGKVNKETQFALDYFGVKAPKLLENIKPQVNDMNFYQVPPVYVVDSVKKAWDVMTENGRQMIPVLYHDNKLAGVISVSDIAKTYIGLTDGSVLKNHRTPFINVASVLQGKVISGSYPHAYVLGDVYTTASISEESTLTNTDIIITGANDHLIEKALNSGAGCVIITDQNMDNLKINIPEHCQIAIICTPFSFFKTIKMVSQSISVKNILKKENITFFETDDYLDEVKQIMLNTSYRHFPILDQEGEVKGLISKRHLLDIQKKKVILVDHNERDQSADGIEQAEILEIIDHHRVANLDTGNPLYLRAEPVGCTNTIIGKMYEENNLMPPKEIAGIMLSAL
;
A
#
# COMPACT_ATOMS: atom_id res chain seq x y z
N MET A 1 9.74 10.32 -11.18
CA MET A 1 10.39 9.31 -12.05
C MET A 1 9.57 9.24 -13.31
N ASP A 2 10.16 9.53 -14.46
CA ASP A 2 9.45 9.42 -15.74
C ASP A 2 9.03 7.97 -15.99
N LYS A 3 7.82 7.79 -16.52
CA LYS A 3 7.26 6.47 -16.81
C LYS A 3 8.00 5.80 -17.95
N LYS A 4 8.10 4.47 -17.86
CA LYS A 4 8.73 3.65 -18.89
C LYS A 4 7.93 3.70 -20.19
N ILE A 5 8.61 3.94 -21.29
CA ILE A 5 8.07 3.92 -22.65
C ILE A 5 8.62 2.67 -23.34
N TYR A 6 7.74 1.81 -23.79
CA TYR A 6 8.11 0.59 -24.50
C TYR A 6 8.11 0.83 -26.01
N VAL A 7 9.18 0.42 -26.69
CA VAL A 7 9.30 0.46 -28.15
C VAL A 7 9.30 -0.98 -28.65
N PHE A 8 8.39 -1.32 -29.58
CA PHE A 8 8.33 -2.67 -30.12
C PHE A 8 7.76 -2.73 -31.55
N GLY A 9 8.24 -3.75 -32.27
CA GLY A 9 7.73 -4.19 -33.57
C GLY A 9 6.52 -5.12 -33.47
N HIS A 10 6.18 -5.79 -34.56
CA HIS A 10 5.00 -6.66 -34.61
C HIS A 10 5.16 -7.96 -33.81
N LYS A 11 4.03 -8.64 -33.57
CA LYS A 11 3.87 -9.83 -32.72
C LYS A 11 4.67 -11.05 -33.21
N ASN A 12 4.88 -11.14 -34.52
CA ASN A 12 5.70 -12.18 -35.15
C ASN A 12 6.97 -11.55 -35.73
N PRO A 13 7.88 -11.05 -34.87
CA PRO A 13 8.91 -10.11 -35.28
C PRO A 13 9.88 -10.75 -36.27
N ASP A 14 10.15 -10.00 -37.33
CA ASP A 14 11.28 -10.22 -38.22
C ASP A 14 12.50 -9.39 -37.77
N THR A 15 13.54 -9.42 -38.59
CA THR A 15 14.78 -8.70 -38.30
C THR A 15 14.56 -7.19 -38.30
N ASP A 16 13.71 -6.64 -39.19
CA ASP A 16 13.45 -5.19 -39.22
C ASP A 16 12.76 -4.73 -37.95
N SER A 17 11.68 -5.40 -37.53
CA SER A 17 10.95 -5.11 -36.30
C SER A 17 11.84 -5.05 -35.06
N ILE A 18 12.73 -6.03 -34.86
CA ILE A 18 13.60 -6.07 -33.68
C ILE A 18 14.69 -4.99 -33.79
N CYS A 19 15.32 -4.85 -34.95
CA CYS A 19 16.37 -3.87 -35.15
C CYS A 19 15.84 -2.44 -35.02
N ALA A 20 14.65 -2.16 -35.57
CA ALA A 20 13.96 -0.88 -35.47
C ALA A 20 13.61 -0.54 -34.02
N SER A 21 13.15 -1.52 -33.25
CA SER A 21 12.85 -1.31 -31.83
C SER A 21 14.09 -0.87 -31.05
N ILE A 22 15.23 -1.52 -31.31
CA ILE A 22 16.51 -1.21 -30.67
C ILE A 22 17.03 0.17 -31.10
N SER A 23 17.09 0.41 -32.42
CA SER A 23 17.67 1.63 -32.98
C SER A 23 16.85 2.86 -32.64
N TYR A 24 15.51 2.74 -32.64
CA TYR A 24 14.62 3.83 -32.25
C TYR A 24 14.65 4.10 -30.74
N ALA A 25 14.62 3.07 -29.90
CA ALA A 25 14.77 3.26 -28.45
C ALA A 25 16.13 3.89 -28.10
N HIS A 26 17.19 3.60 -28.86
CA HIS A 26 18.47 4.29 -28.73
C HIS A 26 18.36 5.76 -29.14
N LEU A 27 17.78 6.06 -30.30
CA LEU A 27 17.60 7.43 -30.80
C LEU A 27 16.86 8.30 -29.76
N LYS A 28 15.73 7.81 -29.24
CA LYS A 28 14.96 8.54 -28.20
C LYS A 28 15.78 8.82 -26.95
N ARG A 29 16.60 7.87 -26.48
CA ARG A 29 17.48 8.09 -25.33
C ARG A 29 18.53 9.17 -25.60
N VAL A 30 19.13 9.18 -26.78
CA VAL A 30 20.09 10.23 -27.19
C VAL A 30 19.41 11.61 -27.28
N LEU A 31 18.13 11.64 -27.66
CA LEU A 31 17.31 12.87 -27.70
C LEU A 31 16.80 13.32 -26.32
N GLY A 32 17.26 12.71 -25.22
CA GLY A 32 16.95 13.15 -23.86
C GLY A 32 15.75 12.48 -23.18
N TYR A 33 15.28 11.33 -23.69
CA TYR A 33 14.24 10.54 -23.03
C TYR A 33 14.87 9.44 -22.16
N ASP A 34 14.82 9.61 -20.84
CA ASP A 34 15.59 8.77 -19.90
C ASP A 34 15.01 7.37 -19.65
N ASN A 35 13.75 7.09 -20.02
CA ASN A 35 13.06 5.83 -19.69
C ASN A 35 12.42 5.14 -20.91
N VAL A 36 13.19 4.97 -21.98
CA VAL A 36 12.75 4.28 -23.21
C VAL A 36 13.45 2.93 -23.32
N GLU A 37 12.68 1.85 -23.43
CA GLU A 37 13.20 0.47 -23.54
C GLU A 37 12.66 -0.22 -24.79
N ALA A 38 13.55 -0.85 -25.56
CA ALA A 38 13.16 -1.77 -26.63
C ALA A 38 12.72 -3.11 -26.03
N VAL A 39 11.57 -3.62 -26.48
CA VAL A 39 11.04 -4.94 -26.13
C VAL A 39 10.63 -5.70 -27.38
N ARG A 40 10.53 -7.02 -27.28
CA ARG A 40 10.04 -7.89 -28.37
C ARG A 40 8.73 -8.53 -27.95
N LEU A 41 7.87 -8.81 -28.93
CA LEU A 41 6.60 -9.48 -28.70
C LEU A 41 6.63 -10.99 -29.02
N GLY A 42 7.60 -11.43 -29.82
CA GLY A 42 7.75 -12.82 -30.24
C GLY A 42 9.17 -13.35 -30.14
N LYS A 43 9.42 -14.53 -30.70
CA LYS A 43 10.74 -15.19 -30.67
C LYS A 43 11.73 -14.47 -31.58
N VAL A 44 12.98 -14.40 -31.15
CA VAL A 44 14.09 -13.91 -31.99
C VAL A 44 14.43 -15.02 -32.99
N ASN A 45 14.37 -14.70 -34.29
CA ASN A 45 14.73 -15.66 -35.34
C ASN A 45 16.28 -15.81 -35.43
N LYS A 46 16.77 -16.79 -36.20
CA LYS A 46 18.22 -17.08 -36.30
C LYS A 46 19.02 -15.93 -36.92
N GLU A 47 18.45 -15.26 -37.91
CA GLU A 47 19.10 -14.16 -38.61
C GLU A 47 19.25 -12.95 -37.68
N THR A 48 18.18 -12.57 -36.98
CA THR A 48 18.22 -11.51 -35.98
C THR A 48 19.18 -11.87 -34.84
N GLN A 49 19.19 -13.12 -34.37
CA GLN A 49 20.12 -13.55 -33.32
C GLN A 49 21.57 -13.44 -33.79
N PHE A 50 21.87 -13.82 -35.03
CA PHE A 50 23.20 -13.66 -35.62
C PHE A 50 23.65 -12.20 -35.64
N ALA A 51 22.78 -11.28 -36.07
CA ALA A 51 23.08 -9.84 -36.08
C ALA A 51 23.33 -9.31 -34.66
N LEU A 52 22.48 -9.67 -33.71
CA LEU A 52 22.63 -9.30 -32.28
C LEU A 52 23.97 -9.78 -31.71
N ASP A 53 24.33 -11.04 -31.94
CA ASP A 53 25.58 -11.63 -31.45
C ASP A 53 26.80 -10.99 -32.13
N TYR A 54 26.74 -10.75 -33.44
CA TYR A 54 27.84 -10.16 -34.22
C TYR A 54 28.16 -8.73 -33.76
N PHE A 55 27.13 -7.92 -33.46
CA PHE A 55 27.30 -6.54 -32.98
C PHE A 55 27.33 -6.42 -31.45
N GLY A 56 27.29 -7.54 -30.71
CA GLY A 56 27.35 -7.55 -29.24
C GLY A 56 26.15 -6.88 -28.56
N VAL A 57 25.00 -6.83 -29.24
CA VAL A 57 23.77 -6.21 -28.74
C VAL A 57 22.90 -7.28 -28.10
N LYS A 58 22.45 -7.06 -26.86
CA LYS A 58 21.54 -7.99 -26.18
C LYS A 58 20.17 -7.97 -26.82
N ALA A 59 19.58 -9.16 -27.01
CA ALA A 59 18.20 -9.29 -27.43
C ALA A 59 17.25 -8.53 -26.48
N PRO A 60 16.27 -7.78 -27.01
CA PRO A 60 15.21 -7.17 -26.20
C PRO A 60 14.46 -8.18 -25.34
N LYS A 61 13.98 -7.73 -24.17
CA LYS A 61 13.15 -8.56 -23.29
C LYS A 61 11.83 -8.88 -23.95
N LEU A 62 11.32 -10.09 -23.71
CA LEU A 62 9.96 -10.46 -24.14
C LEU A 62 8.94 -9.67 -23.31
N LEU A 63 8.04 -8.97 -23.98
CA LEU A 63 6.86 -8.37 -23.38
C LEU A 63 5.65 -9.26 -23.72
N GLU A 64 5.08 -9.90 -22.70
CA GLU A 64 3.93 -10.80 -22.89
C GLU A 64 2.62 -10.02 -23.08
N ASN A 65 2.43 -8.95 -22.33
CA ASN A 65 1.28 -8.05 -22.48
C ASN A 65 1.59 -6.63 -21.98
N ILE A 66 0.78 -5.67 -22.42
CA ILE A 66 0.87 -4.27 -22.03
C ILE A 66 -0.33 -3.84 -21.18
N LYS A 67 -1.10 -4.79 -20.64
CA LYS A 67 -2.23 -4.46 -19.78
C LYS A 67 -1.73 -3.71 -18.53
N PRO A 68 -2.44 -2.66 -18.09
CA PRO A 68 -2.12 -1.98 -16.87
C PRO A 68 -2.42 -2.91 -15.68
N GLN A 69 -1.55 -2.83 -14.67
CA GLN A 69 -1.62 -3.64 -13.45
C GLN A 69 -1.80 -2.73 -12.23
N VAL A 70 -2.11 -3.32 -11.08
CA VAL A 70 -2.26 -2.59 -9.81
C VAL A 70 -1.04 -1.73 -9.51
N ASN A 71 0.19 -2.24 -9.71
CA ASN A 71 1.44 -1.50 -9.50
C ASN A 71 1.60 -0.25 -10.40
N ASP A 72 0.81 -0.12 -11.47
CA ASP A 72 0.79 1.09 -12.30
C ASP A 72 -0.10 2.21 -11.71
N MET A 73 -0.81 1.93 -10.62
CA MET A 73 -1.67 2.88 -9.90
C MET A 73 -0.95 3.53 -8.73
N ASN A 74 -1.36 4.75 -8.38
CA ASN A 74 -1.00 5.36 -7.11
C ASN A 74 -1.80 4.69 -5.97
N PHE A 75 -1.14 4.44 -4.84
CA PHE A 75 -1.76 3.87 -3.64
C PHE A 75 -1.78 4.88 -2.49
N TYR A 76 -2.77 4.73 -1.61
CA TYR A 76 -2.68 5.37 -0.30
C TYR A 76 -1.75 4.59 0.59
N GLN A 77 -0.68 5.26 1.03
CA GLN A 77 0.14 4.80 2.15
C GLN A 77 -0.58 5.12 3.45
N VAL A 78 -0.66 4.14 4.35
CA VAL A 78 -1.23 4.30 5.68
C VAL A 78 -0.23 3.79 6.71
N PRO A 79 -0.02 4.51 7.83
CA PRO A 79 0.77 4.00 8.94
C PRO A 79 0.33 2.60 9.36
N PRO A 80 1.26 1.67 9.65
CA PRO A 80 0.90 0.30 9.96
C PRO A 80 0.17 0.23 11.31
N VAL A 81 -0.91 -0.55 11.32
CA VAL A 81 -1.64 -0.94 12.52
C VAL A 81 -1.55 -2.45 12.64
N TYR A 82 -1.02 -2.92 13.76
CA TYR A 82 -0.81 -4.33 14.03
C TYR A 82 -1.95 -4.91 14.87
N VAL A 83 -2.13 -6.22 14.84
CA VAL A 83 -3.18 -6.91 15.60
C VAL A 83 -3.19 -6.57 17.09
N VAL A 84 -2.04 -6.33 17.71
CA VAL A 84 -1.92 -6.01 19.15
C VAL A 84 -2.25 -4.54 19.48
N ASP A 85 -2.27 -3.67 18.48
CA ASP A 85 -2.53 -2.25 18.67
C ASP A 85 -3.94 -1.99 19.19
N SER A 86 -4.11 -0.85 19.85
CA SER A 86 -5.40 -0.44 20.42
C SER A 86 -6.37 0.07 19.34
N VAL A 87 -7.67 -0.04 19.61
CA VAL A 87 -8.71 0.58 18.79
C VAL A 87 -8.48 2.08 18.64
N LYS A 88 -7.99 2.76 19.70
CA LYS A 88 -7.60 4.17 19.64
C LYS A 88 -6.54 4.44 18.58
N LYS A 89 -5.46 3.64 18.55
CA LYS A 89 -4.39 3.80 17.55
C LYS A 89 -4.94 3.61 16.14
N ALA A 90 -5.76 2.60 15.91
CA ALA A 90 -6.41 2.40 14.61
C ALA A 90 -7.30 3.59 14.22
N TRP A 91 -8.11 4.09 15.16
CA TRP A 91 -8.95 5.26 14.95
C TRP A 91 -8.13 6.51 14.58
N ASP A 92 -7.02 6.76 15.28
CA ASP A 92 -6.14 7.90 15.00
C ASP A 92 -5.58 7.81 13.58
N VAL A 93 -5.01 6.66 13.21
CA VAL A 93 -4.52 6.39 11.86
C VAL A 93 -5.62 6.61 10.81
N MET A 94 -6.84 6.14 11.08
CA MET A 94 -7.97 6.33 10.17
C MET A 94 -8.36 7.80 10.02
N THR A 95 -8.48 8.54 11.12
CA THR A 95 -8.93 9.94 11.10
C THR A 95 -7.90 10.89 10.53
N GLU A 96 -6.63 10.78 10.94
CA GLU A 96 -5.52 11.62 10.48
C GLU A 96 -5.27 11.46 8.97
N ASN A 97 -5.52 10.26 8.43
CA ASN A 97 -5.33 9.95 7.00
C ASN A 97 -6.64 10.03 6.19
N GLY A 98 -7.76 10.42 6.81
CA GLY A 98 -9.07 10.52 6.14
C GLY A 98 -9.56 9.20 5.53
N ARG A 99 -9.34 8.07 6.21
CA ARG A 99 -9.66 6.71 5.76
C ARG A 99 -10.82 6.11 6.56
N GLN A 100 -11.79 5.54 5.86
CA GLN A 100 -12.94 4.86 6.49
C GLN A 100 -12.67 3.39 6.83
N MET A 101 -11.62 2.81 6.25
CA MET A 101 -11.14 1.45 6.49
C MET A 101 -9.63 1.44 6.34
N ILE A 102 -8.95 0.65 7.19
CA ILE A 102 -7.52 0.38 7.08
C ILE A 102 -7.23 -1.13 7.20
N PRO A 103 -6.15 -1.63 6.57
CA PRO A 103 -5.66 -2.97 6.81
C PRO A 103 -5.01 -3.04 8.19
N VAL A 104 -5.14 -4.19 8.83
CA VAL A 104 -4.44 -4.53 10.07
C VAL A 104 -3.47 -5.66 9.77
N LEU A 105 -2.26 -5.56 10.31
CA LEU A 105 -1.13 -6.39 9.97
C LEU A 105 -0.77 -7.36 11.10
N TYR A 106 -0.20 -8.50 10.74
CA TYR A 106 0.64 -9.28 11.63
C TYR A 106 2.03 -8.63 11.75
N HIS A 107 2.85 -9.12 12.68
CA HIS A 107 4.19 -8.57 12.94
C HIS A 107 5.15 -8.72 11.74
N ASP A 108 4.85 -9.64 10.82
CA ASP A 108 5.58 -9.91 9.58
C ASP A 108 5.05 -9.08 8.40
N ASN A 109 4.30 -8.00 8.67
CA ASN A 109 3.67 -7.10 7.69
C ASN A 109 2.62 -7.73 6.78
N LYS A 110 2.25 -9.00 7.02
CA LYS A 110 1.18 -9.66 6.28
C LYS A 110 -0.19 -9.18 6.73
N LEU A 111 -1.15 -9.24 5.80
CA LEU A 111 -2.52 -8.87 6.08
C LEU A 111 -3.15 -9.81 7.12
N ALA A 112 -3.49 -9.27 8.29
CA ALA A 112 -4.26 -9.99 9.32
C ALA A 112 -5.77 -9.83 9.14
N GLY A 113 -6.19 -8.68 8.61
CA GLY A 113 -7.58 -8.38 8.31
C GLY A 113 -7.81 -6.92 7.98
N VAL A 114 -9.06 -6.47 8.03
CA VAL A 114 -9.42 -5.06 7.88
C VAL A 114 -10.31 -4.58 9.01
N ILE A 115 -10.21 -3.29 9.32
CA ILE A 115 -11.05 -2.62 10.31
C ILE A 115 -11.65 -1.35 9.71
N SER A 116 -12.95 -1.14 9.93
CA SER A 116 -13.67 0.04 9.48
C SER A 116 -14.28 0.85 10.62
N VAL A 117 -14.67 2.09 10.33
CA VAL A 117 -15.29 3.00 11.31
C VAL A 117 -16.57 2.38 11.89
N SER A 118 -17.32 1.65 11.07
CA SER A 118 -18.55 0.98 11.52
C SER A 118 -18.27 -0.22 12.42
N ASP A 119 -17.15 -0.93 12.24
CA ASP A 119 -16.76 -2.02 13.13
C ASP A 119 -16.41 -1.47 14.52
N ILE A 120 -15.61 -0.40 14.57
CA ILE A 120 -15.27 0.32 15.81
C ILE A 120 -16.54 0.82 16.51
N ALA A 121 -17.45 1.46 15.76
CA ALA A 121 -18.70 1.98 16.32
C ALA A 121 -19.59 0.88 16.90
N LYS A 122 -19.73 -0.27 16.21
CA LYS A 122 -20.49 -1.42 16.70
C LYS A 122 -19.90 -1.97 17.99
N THR A 123 -18.57 -2.09 18.07
CA THR A 123 -17.91 -2.51 19.31
C THR A 123 -18.28 -1.57 20.44
N TYR A 124 -18.10 -0.26 20.26
CA TYR A 124 -18.36 0.73 21.32
C TYR A 124 -19.81 0.78 21.79
N ILE A 125 -20.78 0.59 20.90
CA ILE A 125 -22.20 0.52 21.30
C ILE A 125 -22.48 -0.70 22.19
N GLY A 126 -21.73 -1.80 22.01
CA GLY A 126 -21.87 -3.01 22.82
C GLY A 126 -21.13 -2.98 24.16
N LEU A 127 -20.33 -1.95 24.44
CA LEU A 127 -19.55 -1.86 25.69
C LEU A 127 -20.41 -1.31 26.82
N THR A 128 -20.86 -2.19 27.72
CA THR A 128 -21.75 -1.83 28.83
C THR A 128 -21.25 -2.25 30.20
N ASP A 129 -20.22 -3.10 30.30
CA ASP A 129 -19.71 -3.66 31.55
C ASP A 129 -18.26 -3.26 31.89
N GLY A 130 -17.90 -3.37 33.17
CA GLY A 130 -16.52 -3.18 33.65
C GLY A 130 -15.57 -4.29 33.17
N SER A 131 -16.10 -5.40 32.68
CA SER A 131 -15.35 -6.55 32.17
C SER A 131 -14.82 -6.36 30.74
N VAL A 132 -15.08 -5.21 30.12
CA VAL A 132 -14.72 -4.91 28.74
C VAL A 132 -13.26 -5.27 28.38
N LEU A 133 -12.28 -4.89 29.21
CA LEU A 133 -10.88 -5.11 28.89
C LEU A 133 -10.49 -6.59 28.94
N LYS A 134 -10.99 -7.28 29.95
CA LYS A 134 -10.82 -8.73 30.17
C LYS A 134 -11.47 -9.55 29.08
N ASN A 135 -12.73 -9.25 28.75
CA ASN A 135 -13.50 -9.95 27.72
C ASN A 135 -12.82 -9.83 26.34
N HIS A 136 -12.12 -8.72 26.10
CA HIS A 136 -11.35 -8.51 24.88
C HIS A 136 -9.85 -8.77 25.06
N ARG A 137 -9.40 -9.51 26.08
CA ARG A 137 -7.98 -9.87 26.29
C ARG A 137 -7.03 -8.71 25.99
N THR A 138 -7.30 -7.56 26.59
CA THR A 138 -6.62 -6.30 26.24
C THR A 138 -5.16 -6.34 26.71
N PRO A 139 -4.16 -6.08 25.83
CA PRO A 139 -2.78 -5.92 26.26
C PRO A 139 -2.69 -4.78 27.28
N PHE A 140 -2.10 -5.02 28.45
CA PHE A 140 -2.04 -4.01 29.52
C PHE A 140 -1.30 -2.74 29.08
N ILE A 141 -0.27 -2.90 28.23
CA ILE A 141 0.48 -1.77 27.66
C ILE A 141 -0.39 -0.79 26.87
N ASN A 142 -1.50 -1.27 26.27
CA ASN A 142 -2.43 -0.39 25.56
C ASN A 142 -3.15 0.56 26.52
N VAL A 143 -3.41 0.13 27.77
CA VAL A 143 -4.11 0.96 28.76
C VAL A 143 -3.31 2.22 29.07
N ALA A 144 -2.03 2.06 29.40
CA ALA A 144 -1.14 3.20 29.64
C ALA A 144 -0.99 4.07 28.37
N SER A 145 -0.77 3.45 27.20
CA SER A 145 -0.59 4.19 25.94
C SER A 145 -1.82 5.03 25.56
N VAL A 146 -3.02 4.45 25.61
CA VAL A 146 -4.27 5.14 25.24
C VAL A 146 -4.59 6.28 26.20
N LEU A 147 -4.31 6.09 27.48
CA LEU A 147 -4.52 7.12 28.50
C LEU A 147 -3.42 8.18 28.51
N GLN A 148 -2.43 8.12 27.61
CA GLN A 148 -1.21 8.94 27.70
C GLN A 148 -0.60 8.89 29.10
N GLY A 149 -0.70 7.72 29.72
CA GLY A 149 -0.39 7.50 31.11
C GLY A 149 1.06 7.09 31.32
N LYS A 150 1.63 7.55 32.43
CA LYS A 150 2.95 7.15 32.89
C LYS A 150 2.80 6.11 34.00
N VAL A 151 3.44 4.95 33.85
CA VAL A 151 3.59 3.98 34.94
C VAL A 151 4.67 4.50 35.88
N ILE A 152 4.33 4.70 37.15
CA ILE A 152 5.23 5.35 38.12
C ILE A 152 5.67 4.45 39.26
N SER A 153 4.95 3.36 39.50
CA SER A 153 5.35 2.31 40.43
C SER A 153 4.74 0.98 40.02
N GLY A 154 5.35 -0.10 40.51
CA GLY A 154 4.86 -1.46 40.40
C GLY A 154 4.78 -2.00 38.97
N SER A 155 4.14 -3.15 38.83
CA SER A 155 3.96 -3.84 37.55
C SER A 155 2.66 -4.60 37.59
N TYR A 156 1.88 -4.54 36.51
CA TYR A 156 0.67 -5.34 36.43
C TYR A 156 1.09 -6.80 36.21
N PRO A 157 0.51 -7.78 36.92
CA PRO A 157 1.05 -9.14 37.00
C PRO A 157 1.00 -9.93 35.68
N HIS A 158 0.27 -9.46 34.68
CA HIS A 158 0.07 -10.17 33.41
C HIS A 158 0.27 -9.25 32.19
N ALA A 159 0.63 -9.83 31.05
CA ALA A 159 0.72 -9.07 29.80
C ALA A 159 -0.66 -8.56 29.30
N TYR A 160 -1.74 -9.25 29.72
CA TYR A 160 -3.12 -8.96 29.34
C TYR A 160 -3.97 -8.69 30.59
N VAL A 161 -4.96 -7.81 30.47
CA VAL A 161 -5.92 -7.53 31.54
C VAL A 161 -6.80 -8.75 31.77
N LEU A 162 -6.83 -9.25 33.01
CA LEU A 162 -7.61 -10.42 33.41
C LEU A 162 -8.75 -10.12 34.40
N GLY A 163 -8.72 -8.95 35.02
CA GLY A 163 -9.75 -8.48 35.96
C GLY A 163 -10.68 -7.42 35.38
N ASP A 164 -11.61 -6.98 36.20
CA ASP A 164 -12.61 -5.99 35.83
C ASP A 164 -12.12 -4.57 36.16
N VAL A 165 -12.73 -3.58 35.49
CA VAL A 165 -12.46 -2.16 35.71
C VAL A 165 -13.50 -1.59 36.67
N TYR A 166 -13.02 -1.03 37.77
CA TYR A 166 -13.82 -0.41 38.81
C TYR A 166 -13.51 1.08 38.94
N THR A 167 -14.41 1.79 39.60
CA THR A 167 -14.19 3.16 40.07
C THR A 167 -14.15 3.18 41.59
N THR A 168 -13.52 4.19 42.19
CA THR A 168 -13.55 4.34 43.66
C THR A 168 -14.96 4.51 44.24
N ALA A 169 -15.91 4.98 43.43
CA ALA A 169 -17.32 5.11 43.80
C ALA A 169 -18.07 3.76 43.77
N SER A 170 -17.62 2.79 42.97
CA SER A 170 -18.26 1.47 42.85
C SER A 170 -17.77 0.44 43.87
N ILE A 171 -16.77 0.78 44.69
CA ILE A 171 -16.20 -0.13 45.70
C ILE A 171 -16.62 0.27 47.13
N SER A 172 -17.05 -0.72 47.90
CA SER A 172 -17.29 -0.63 49.35
C SER A 172 -16.07 -1.13 50.14
N GLU A 173 -16.02 -0.88 51.44
CA GLU A 173 -14.97 -1.43 52.33
C GLU A 173 -14.97 -2.97 52.39
N GLU A 174 -16.10 -3.60 52.05
CA GLU A 174 -16.28 -5.06 52.03
C GLU A 174 -15.96 -5.67 50.64
N SER A 175 -15.66 -4.85 49.63
CA SER A 175 -15.38 -5.32 48.28
C SER A 175 -14.01 -6.02 48.24
N THR A 176 -14.00 -7.32 47.94
CA THR A 176 -12.76 -8.08 47.73
C THR A 176 -12.34 -8.03 46.26
N LEU A 177 -11.47 -7.09 45.91
CA LEU A 177 -10.83 -7.07 44.59
C LEU A 177 -9.65 -8.02 44.56
N THR A 178 -9.28 -8.43 43.35
CA THR A 178 -8.13 -9.27 43.06
C THR A 178 -6.97 -8.44 42.51
N ASN A 179 -5.76 -9.00 42.58
CA ASN A 179 -4.57 -8.42 41.97
C ASN A 179 -4.60 -8.38 40.42
N THR A 180 -5.74 -8.74 39.80
CA THR A 180 -5.96 -8.59 38.36
C THR A 180 -6.91 -7.45 38.02
N ASP A 181 -7.63 -6.90 39.00
CA ASP A 181 -8.59 -5.82 38.79
C ASP A 181 -7.89 -4.47 38.64
N ILE A 182 -8.59 -3.53 37.99
CA ILE A 182 -8.10 -2.17 37.73
C ILE A 182 -9.06 -1.18 38.41
N ILE A 183 -8.54 -0.29 39.25
CA ILE A 183 -9.32 0.84 39.79
C ILE A 183 -8.94 2.13 39.08
N ILE A 184 -9.95 2.90 38.66
CA ILE A 184 -9.81 4.30 38.24
C ILE A 184 -10.23 5.20 39.41
N THR A 185 -9.34 6.11 39.80
CA THR A 185 -9.52 7.02 40.93
C THR A 185 -9.17 8.47 40.55
N GLY A 186 -9.80 9.41 41.25
CA GLY A 186 -9.46 10.83 41.15
C GLY A 186 -8.18 11.19 41.92
N ALA A 187 -7.76 12.45 41.81
CA ALA A 187 -6.51 12.94 42.37
C ALA A 187 -6.48 13.19 43.89
N ASN A 188 -7.56 12.89 44.62
CA ASN A 188 -7.63 13.15 46.07
C ASN A 188 -6.90 12.05 46.85
N ASP A 189 -6.00 12.44 47.76
CA ASP A 189 -5.22 11.53 48.61
C ASP A 189 -6.07 10.44 49.28
N HIS A 190 -7.24 10.79 49.82
CA HIS A 190 -8.13 9.81 50.46
C HIS A 190 -8.66 8.76 49.45
N LEU A 191 -8.99 9.17 48.24
CA LEU A 191 -9.45 8.25 47.18
C LEU A 191 -8.30 7.40 46.63
N ILE A 192 -7.09 7.96 46.57
CA ILE A 192 -5.89 7.24 46.15
C ILE A 192 -5.56 6.17 47.19
N GLU A 193 -5.55 6.51 48.48
CA GLU A 193 -5.31 5.57 49.57
C GLU A 193 -6.35 4.43 49.56
N LYS A 194 -7.64 4.77 49.42
CA LYS A 194 -8.71 3.77 49.27
C LYS A 194 -8.48 2.85 48.08
N ALA A 195 -8.03 3.39 46.94
CA ALA A 195 -7.75 2.60 45.74
C ALA A 195 -6.54 1.67 45.92
N LEU A 196 -5.46 2.16 46.54
CA LEU A 196 -4.25 1.37 46.80
C LEU A 196 -4.49 0.22 47.79
N ASN A 197 -5.38 0.42 48.77
CA ASN A 197 -5.71 -0.60 49.78
C ASN A 197 -6.80 -1.59 49.32
N SER A 198 -7.34 -1.44 48.11
CA SER A 198 -8.44 -2.27 47.61
C SER A 198 -8.07 -3.72 47.27
N GLY A 199 -6.78 -4.01 47.09
CA GLY A 199 -6.30 -5.30 46.55
C GLY A 199 -6.18 -5.37 45.03
N ALA A 200 -6.53 -4.30 44.31
CA ALA A 200 -6.41 -4.21 42.85
C ALA A 200 -4.96 -4.36 42.35
N GLY A 201 -4.80 -4.93 41.15
CA GLY A 201 -3.50 -5.06 40.49
C GLY A 201 -2.99 -3.78 39.85
N CYS A 202 -3.89 -2.85 39.55
CA CYS A 202 -3.58 -1.57 38.95
C CYS A 202 -4.48 -0.46 39.52
N VAL A 203 -3.87 0.70 39.78
CA VAL A 203 -4.58 1.95 40.10
C VAL A 203 -4.24 3.00 39.05
N ILE A 204 -5.27 3.53 38.41
CA ILE A 204 -5.20 4.61 37.43
C ILE A 204 -5.64 5.90 38.12
N ILE A 205 -4.72 6.83 38.29
CA ILE A 205 -4.94 8.12 38.94
C ILE A 205 -5.11 9.21 37.87
N THR A 206 -6.26 9.88 37.89
CA THR A 206 -6.63 10.87 36.87
C THR A 206 -6.20 12.30 37.26
N ASP A 207 -6.33 13.22 36.30
CA ASP A 207 -6.12 14.66 36.49
C ASP A 207 -4.71 15.03 36.97
N GLN A 208 -3.69 14.28 36.53
CA GLN A 208 -2.31 14.46 36.96
C GLN A 208 -1.49 15.34 36.02
N ASN A 209 -0.61 16.17 36.58
CA ASN A 209 0.40 16.87 35.79
C ASN A 209 1.58 15.92 35.53
N MET A 210 1.79 15.51 34.27
CA MET A 210 2.83 14.54 33.90
C MET A 210 4.26 15.04 34.11
N ASP A 211 4.48 16.36 34.10
CA ASP A 211 5.79 16.99 34.31
C ASP A 211 6.10 17.16 35.81
N ASN A 212 5.07 17.21 36.65
CA ASN A 212 5.20 17.41 38.09
C ASN A 212 4.12 16.62 38.85
N LEU A 213 4.35 15.32 38.97
CA LEU A 213 3.47 14.42 39.69
C LEU A 213 3.55 14.69 41.19
N LYS A 214 2.41 15.02 41.80
CA LYS A 214 2.30 15.28 43.25
C LYS A 214 1.46 14.19 43.89
N ILE A 215 2.00 12.98 43.94
CA ILE A 215 1.30 11.82 44.49
C ILE A 215 2.20 11.17 45.52
N ASN A 216 1.66 10.96 46.71
CA ASN A 216 2.35 10.23 47.74
C ASN A 216 2.15 8.73 47.51
N ILE A 217 3.23 8.03 47.14
CA ILE A 217 3.21 6.60 46.82
C ILE A 217 4.05 5.87 47.86
N PRO A 218 3.56 4.77 48.43
CA PRO A 218 4.35 3.97 49.36
C PRO A 218 5.64 3.44 48.70
N GLU A 219 6.79 3.54 49.39
CA GLU A 219 8.13 3.20 48.87
C GLU A 219 8.27 1.75 48.34
N HIS A 220 7.35 0.85 48.70
CA HIS A 220 7.34 -0.56 48.29
C HIS A 220 6.01 -1.02 47.66
N CYS A 221 5.35 -0.14 46.90
CA CYS A 221 4.10 -0.47 46.23
C CYS A 221 4.33 -1.36 44.98
N GLN A 222 3.94 -2.64 45.07
CA GLN A 222 3.99 -3.60 43.94
C GLN A 222 2.86 -3.39 42.92
N ILE A 223 1.81 -2.66 43.31
CA ILE A 223 0.63 -2.36 42.48
C ILE A 223 1.07 -1.47 41.32
N ALA A 224 0.59 -1.76 40.11
CA ALA A 224 0.83 -0.89 38.97
C ALA A 224 0.11 0.44 39.17
N ILE A 225 0.85 1.55 39.23
CA ILE A 225 0.25 2.89 39.32
C ILE A 225 0.44 3.60 37.99
N ILE A 226 -0.66 3.90 37.32
CA ILE A 226 -0.69 4.69 36.08
C ILE A 226 -1.24 6.07 36.42
N CYS A 227 -0.50 7.11 36.08
CA CYS A 227 -1.00 8.48 36.16
C CYS A 227 -1.30 9.00 34.77
N THR A 228 -2.48 9.60 34.59
CA THR A 228 -2.92 10.16 33.30
C THR A 228 -3.25 11.64 33.46
N PRO A 229 -2.96 12.47 32.43
CA PRO A 229 -3.38 13.87 32.42
C PRO A 229 -4.88 14.02 32.13
N PHE A 230 -5.56 12.93 31.78
CA PHE A 230 -6.98 12.99 31.45
C PHE A 230 -7.83 13.11 32.71
N SER A 231 -8.95 13.82 32.56
CA SER A 231 -9.94 13.90 33.63
C SER A 231 -10.59 12.57 33.91
N PHE A 232 -11.19 12.42 35.09
CA PHE A 232 -11.91 11.20 35.46
C PHE A 232 -12.89 10.73 34.38
N PHE A 233 -13.78 11.62 33.92
CA PHE A 233 -14.75 11.30 32.87
C PHE A 233 -14.09 10.91 31.53
N LYS A 234 -13.05 11.63 31.12
CA LYS A 234 -12.31 11.32 29.89
C LYS A 234 -11.60 9.97 29.99
N THR A 235 -11.02 9.65 31.15
CA THR A 235 -10.36 8.36 31.43
C THR A 235 -11.35 7.20 31.29
N ILE A 236 -12.53 7.32 31.87
CA ILE A 236 -13.61 6.30 31.74
C ILE A 236 -14.01 6.11 30.27
N LYS A 237 -14.13 7.20 29.50
CA LYS A 237 -14.44 7.10 28.06
C LYS A 237 -13.31 6.47 27.24
N MET A 238 -12.07 6.72 27.62
CA MET A 238 -10.90 6.32 26.83
C MET A 238 -10.37 4.94 27.17
N VAL A 239 -10.55 4.47 28.41
CA VAL A 239 -9.99 3.18 28.85
C VAL A 239 -10.49 2.02 27.97
N SER A 240 -11.75 2.04 27.56
CA SER A 240 -12.35 1.05 26.65
C SER A 240 -11.75 1.06 25.23
N GLN A 241 -11.09 2.15 24.83
CA GLN A 241 -10.42 2.27 23.54
C GLN A 241 -9.04 1.57 23.53
N SER A 242 -8.61 1.05 24.68
CA SER A 242 -7.38 0.26 24.85
C SER A 242 -7.50 -1.16 24.29
N ILE A 243 -8.73 -1.62 24.04
CA ILE A 243 -9.02 -2.93 23.45
C ILE A 243 -8.14 -3.13 22.21
N SER A 244 -7.59 -4.33 22.06
CA SER A 244 -6.81 -4.69 20.88
C SER A 244 -7.71 -4.82 19.64
N VAL A 245 -7.25 -4.30 18.50
CA VAL A 245 -7.96 -4.44 17.22
C VAL A 245 -8.18 -5.89 16.82
N LYS A 246 -7.37 -6.83 17.31
CA LYS A 246 -7.46 -8.27 17.03
C LYS A 246 -8.87 -8.84 17.20
N ASN A 247 -9.63 -8.35 18.19
CA ASN A 247 -10.95 -8.92 18.55
C ASN A 247 -12.12 -8.28 17.79
N ILE A 248 -11.88 -7.17 17.11
CA ILE A 248 -12.90 -6.46 16.31
C ILE A 248 -12.58 -6.51 14.81
N LEU A 249 -11.53 -7.25 14.48
CA LEU A 249 -11.01 -7.38 13.14
C LEU A 249 -11.93 -8.23 12.26
N LYS A 250 -12.28 -7.74 11.08
CA LYS A 250 -12.90 -8.57 10.06
C LYS A 250 -11.82 -9.38 9.36
N LYS A 251 -11.91 -10.72 9.46
CA LYS A 251 -10.96 -11.68 8.88
C LYS A 251 -11.49 -12.42 7.66
N GLU A 252 -12.81 -12.54 7.56
CA GLU A 252 -13.47 -13.33 6.51
C GLU A 252 -14.00 -12.43 5.39
N ASN A 253 -14.05 -12.98 4.17
CA ASN A 253 -14.59 -12.30 2.98
C ASN A 253 -13.96 -10.92 2.76
N ILE A 254 -12.64 -10.84 2.95
CA ILE A 254 -11.85 -9.65 2.65
C ILE A 254 -11.50 -9.68 1.18
N THR A 255 -11.85 -8.62 0.47
CA THR A 255 -11.38 -8.40 -0.89
C THR A 255 -10.10 -7.56 -0.82
N PHE A 256 -9.02 -8.09 -1.38
CA PHE A 256 -7.73 -7.43 -1.59
C PHE A 256 -7.31 -7.66 -3.04
N PHE A 257 -6.27 -6.95 -3.48
CA PHE A 257 -5.67 -7.14 -4.79
C PHE A 257 -4.15 -7.28 -4.66
N GLU A 258 -3.54 -7.99 -5.58
CA GLU A 258 -2.09 -8.15 -5.67
C GLU A 258 -1.50 -7.11 -6.62
N THR A 259 -0.22 -6.77 -6.45
CA THR A 259 0.43 -5.72 -7.26
C THR A 259 0.47 -6.01 -8.75
N ASP A 260 0.44 -7.28 -9.14
CA ASP A 260 0.49 -7.77 -10.51
C ASP A 260 -0.89 -8.08 -11.13
N ASP A 261 -1.97 -7.95 -10.34
CA ASP A 261 -3.34 -8.08 -10.85
C ASP A 261 -3.62 -7.07 -11.98
N TYR A 262 -4.34 -7.52 -13.01
CA TYR A 262 -4.75 -6.66 -14.12
C TYR A 262 -5.91 -5.73 -13.75
N LEU A 263 -5.81 -4.47 -14.15
CA LEU A 263 -6.77 -3.45 -13.73
C LEU A 263 -8.20 -3.69 -14.22
N ASP A 264 -8.40 -4.37 -15.35
CA ASP A 264 -9.74 -4.70 -15.82
C ASP A 264 -10.46 -5.65 -14.87
N GLU A 265 -9.76 -6.66 -14.36
CA GLU A 265 -10.29 -7.64 -13.42
C GLU A 265 -10.58 -6.98 -12.06
N VAL A 266 -9.62 -6.18 -11.58
CA VAL A 266 -9.75 -5.35 -10.37
C VAL A 266 -10.97 -4.43 -10.49
N LYS A 267 -11.14 -3.76 -11.64
CA LYS A 267 -12.28 -2.86 -11.90
C LYS A 267 -13.60 -3.60 -11.85
N GLN A 268 -13.70 -4.80 -12.43
CA GLN A 268 -14.93 -5.61 -12.35
C GLN A 268 -15.25 -5.98 -10.90
N ILE A 269 -14.27 -6.46 -10.14
CA ILE A 269 -14.45 -6.83 -8.73
C ILE A 269 -14.85 -5.61 -7.89
N MET A 270 -14.21 -4.46 -8.10
CA MET A 270 -14.55 -3.23 -7.40
C MET A 270 -15.99 -2.80 -7.70
N LEU A 271 -16.41 -2.78 -8.98
CA LEU A 271 -17.74 -2.32 -9.36
C LEU A 271 -18.84 -3.24 -8.82
N ASN A 272 -18.56 -4.54 -8.69
CA ASN A 272 -19.52 -5.54 -8.20
C ASN A 272 -19.55 -5.71 -6.67
N THR A 273 -18.67 -5.04 -5.93
CA THR A 273 -18.63 -5.08 -4.47
C THR A 273 -19.17 -3.80 -3.84
N SER A 274 -19.74 -3.89 -2.63
CA SER A 274 -20.17 -2.72 -1.85
C SER A 274 -19.01 -2.02 -1.13
N TYR A 275 -17.85 -2.67 -1.01
CA TYR A 275 -16.66 -2.13 -0.39
C TYR A 275 -16.10 -0.93 -1.17
N ARG A 276 -15.55 0.05 -0.44
CA ARG A 276 -14.99 1.28 -1.05
C ARG A 276 -13.48 1.28 -1.12
N HIS A 277 -12.83 0.58 -0.20
CA HIS A 277 -11.39 0.51 -0.04
C HIS A 277 -10.96 -0.95 -0.04
N PHE A 278 -9.76 -1.22 -0.55
CA PHE A 278 -9.22 -2.56 -0.77
C PHE A 278 -7.73 -2.55 -0.45
N PRO A 279 -7.24 -3.45 0.42
CA PRO A 279 -5.80 -3.61 0.63
C PRO A 279 -5.09 -4.05 -0.65
N ILE A 280 -3.85 -3.61 -0.81
CA ILE A 280 -2.94 -4.09 -1.86
C ILE A 280 -1.82 -4.90 -1.23
N LEU A 281 -1.56 -6.09 -1.77
CA LEU A 281 -0.52 -7.01 -1.34
C LEU A 281 0.55 -7.17 -2.43
N ASP A 282 1.78 -7.49 -2.05
CA ASP A 282 2.75 -8.08 -2.97
C ASP A 282 2.63 -9.61 -3.03
N GLN A 283 3.53 -10.24 -3.81
CA GLN A 283 3.58 -11.70 -4.00
C GLN A 283 3.96 -12.46 -2.71
N GLU A 284 4.59 -11.78 -1.76
CA GLU A 284 4.95 -12.30 -0.44
C GLU A 284 3.80 -12.18 0.60
N GLY A 285 2.73 -11.46 0.23
CA GLY A 285 1.55 -11.20 1.06
C GLY A 285 1.70 -9.99 2.00
N GLU A 286 2.74 -9.18 1.84
CA GLU A 286 2.94 -7.94 2.58
C GLU A 286 2.01 -6.84 2.06
N VAL A 287 1.44 -6.06 2.99
CA VAL A 287 0.58 -4.94 2.60
C VAL A 287 1.40 -3.78 2.08
N LYS A 288 1.19 -3.41 0.80
CA LYS A 288 1.82 -2.24 0.16
C LYS A 288 0.99 -0.97 0.25
N GLY A 289 -0.29 -1.07 0.57
CA GLY A 289 -1.14 0.10 0.80
C GLY A 289 -2.63 -0.19 0.62
N LEU A 290 -3.37 0.86 0.28
CA LEU A 290 -4.80 0.81 0.02
C LEU A 290 -5.14 1.47 -1.31
N ILE A 291 -6.04 0.86 -2.05
CA ILE A 291 -6.76 1.52 -3.14
C ILE A 291 -8.23 1.71 -2.81
N SER A 292 -8.86 2.57 -3.60
CA SER A 292 -10.27 2.90 -3.49
C SER A 292 -10.85 3.03 -4.89
N LYS A 293 -12.19 2.94 -4.99
CA LYS A 293 -12.89 3.12 -6.27
C LYS A 293 -12.54 4.43 -6.99
N ARG A 294 -12.09 5.47 -6.29
CA ARG A 294 -11.68 6.74 -6.89
C ARG A 294 -10.42 6.61 -7.76
N HIS A 295 -9.52 5.69 -7.44
CA HIS A 295 -8.32 5.49 -8.25
C HIS A 295 -8.63 4.90 -9.63
N LEU A 296 -9.83 4.35 -9.85
CA LEU A 296 -10.27 3.94 -11.19
C LEU A 296 -10.38 5.12 -12.18
N LEU A 297 -10.45 6.36 -11.66
CA LEU A 297 -10.46 7.59 -12.47
C LEU A 297 -9.05 8.06 -12.87
N ASP A 298 -8.01 7.60 -12.17
CA ASP A 298 -6.61 7.99 -12.38
C ASP A 298 -5.77 6.76 -12.78
N ILE A 299 -6.33 5.96 -13.70
CA ILE A 299 -5.60 4.84 -14.29
C ILE A 299 -4.65 5.40 -15.33
N GLN A 300 -3.36 5.32 -15.02
CA GLN A 300 -2.33 5.80 -15.91
C GLN A 300 -1.95 4.69 -16.88
N LYS A 301 -2.26 4.89 -18.16
CA LYS A 301 -1.93 3.95 -19.23
C LYS A 301 -0.42 3.76 -19.36
N LYS A 302 0.01 2.55 -19.73
CA LYS A 302 1.40 2.30 -20.15
C LYS A 302 1.64 3.01 -21.48
N LYS A 303 2.81 3.63 -21.62
CA LYS A 303 3.18 4.39 -22.81
C LYS A 303 3.96 3.51 -23.78
N VAL A 304 3.58 3.55 -25.06
CA VAL A 304 4.19 2.71 -26.10
C VAL A 304 4.49 3.49 -27.36
N ILE A 305 5.47 2.98 -28.11
CA ILE A 305 5.83 3.42 -29.45
C ILE A 305 5.84 2.18 -30.33
N LEU A 306 5.13 2.26 -31.45
CA LEU A 306 5.07 1.18 -32.44
C LEU A 306 6.08 1.47 -33.54
N VAL A 307 6.86 0.45 -33.91
CA VAL A 307 7.74 0.50 -35.09
C VAL A 307 7.36 -0.62 -36.04
N ASP A 308 7.53 -0.42 -37.34
CA ASP A 308 7.34 -1.47 -38.37
C ASP A 308 5.90 -2.05 -38.48
N HIS A 309 4.95 -1.49 -37.73
CA HIS A 309 3.54 -1.82 -37.84
C HIS A 309 2.66 -0.71 -37.25
N ASN A 310 1.41 -0.66 -37.71
CA ASN A 310 0.36 0.18 -37.16
C ASN A 310 -0.95 -0.59 -36.88
N GLU A 311 -1.00 -1.89 -37.19
CA GLU A 311 -2.18 -2.73 -37.01
C GLU A 311 -2.26 -3.33 -35.59
N ARG A 312 -3.39 -3.11 -34.90
CA ARG A 312 -3.63 -3.58 -33.51
C ARG A 312 -3.51 -5.11 -33.36
N ASP A 313 -4.00 -5.86 -34.34
CA ASP A 313 -3.95 -7.33 -34.34
C ASP A 313 -2.53 -7.89 -34.41
N GLN A 314 -1.58 -7.10 -34.91
CA GLN A 314 -0.17 -7.43 -34.96
C GLN A 314 0.62 -6.88 -33.77
N SER A 315 -0.04 -6.27 -32.79
CA SER A 315 0.60 -5.56 -31.68
C SER A 315 0.58 -6.36 -30.37
N ALA A 316 1.04 -5.72 -29.28
CA ALA A 316 1.10 -6.34 -27.96
C ALA A 316 -0.30 -6.63 -27.40
N ASP A 317 -0.46 -7.74 -26.66
CA ASP A 317 -1.72 -8.06 -26.02
C ASP A 317 -2.09 -6.97 -24.99
N GLY A 318 -3.29 -6.40 -25.13
CA GLY A 318 -3.74 -5.26 -24.32
C GLY A 318 -3.39 -3.88 -24.88
N ILE A 319 -2.94 -3.76 -26.14
CA ILE A 319 -2.61 -2.49 -26.80
C ILE A 319 -3.74 -1.45 -26.70
N GLU A 320 -5.00 -1.89 -26.71
CA GLU A 320 -6.19 -1.06 -26.51
C GLU A 320 -6.17 -0.20 -25.23
N GLN A 321 -5.44 -0.68 -24.21
CA GLN A 321 -5.36 -0.07 -22.89
C GLN A 321 -4.08 0.73 -22.69
N ALA A 322 -3.17 0.72 -23.67
CA ALA A 322 -1.97 1.53 -23.68
C ALA A 322 -2.22 2.91 -24.30
N GLU A 323 -1.29 3.83 -24.06
CA GLU A 323 -1.19 5.11 -24.75
C GLU A 323 -0.11 5.00 -25.82
N ILE A 324 -0.54 4.99 -27.09
CA ILE A 324 0.37 5.01 -28.24
C ILE A 324 0.84 6.45 -28.44
N LEU A 325 2.12 6.70 -28.20
CA LEU A 325 2.74 8.01 -28.35
C LEU A 325 3.15 8.28 -29.80
N GLU A 326 3.77 7.28 -30.42
CA GLU A 326 4.41 7.42 -31.73
C GLU A 326 4.27 6.12 -32.53
N ILE A 327 4.22 6.27 -33.85
CA ILE A 327 4.21 5.15 -34.81
C ILE A 327 5.20 5.50 -35.92
N ILE A 328 6.20 4.63 -36.12
CA ILE A 328 7.20 4.74 -37.19
C ILE A 328 7.07 3.50 -38.08
N ASP A 329 6.55 3.67 -39.29
CA ASP A 329 6.16 2.53 -40.12
C ASP A 329 6.43 2.80 -41.60
N HIS A 330 6.58 1.75 -42.39
CA HIS A 330 6.70 1.82 -43.84
C HIS A 330 5.54 1.11 -44.56
N HIS A 331 4.67 0.45 -43.80
CA HIS A 331 3.45 -0.16 -44.31
C HIS A 331 2.35 0.88 -44.57
N ARG A 332 1.27 0.43 -45.22
CA ARG A 332 0.06 1.24 -45.40
C ARG A 332 -0.48 1.66 -44.03
N VAL A 333 -0.95 2.90 -43.93
CA VAL A 333 -1.65 3.38 -42.74
C VAL A 333 -3.10 2.91 -42.79
N ALA A 334 -3.51 2.04 -41.87
CA ALA A 334 -4.89 1.56 -41.78
C ALA A 334 -5.36 1.52 -40.31
N ASN A 335 -6.64 1.84 -40.07
CA ASN A 335 -7.32 1.63 -38.79
C ASN A 335 -6.64 2.27 -37.54
N LEU A 336 -6.12 3.49 -37.67
CA LEU A 336 -5.64 4.29 -36.53
C LEU A 336 -6.81 4.98 -35.82
N ASP A 337 -7.28 4.40 -34.72
CA ASP A 337 -8.23 5.02 -33.80
C ASP A 337 -7.52 5.31 -32.48
N THR A 338 -7.10 6.56 -32.23
CA THR A 338 -6.45 6.94 -30.97
C THR A 338 -7.17 8.10 -30.31
N GLY A 339 -7.41 7.97 -28.99
CA GLY A 339 -8.09 9.01 -28.21
C GLY A 339 -7.27 10.29 -28.00
N ASN A 340 -5.93 10.21 -28.16
CA ASN A 340 -5.00 11.33 -28.04
C ASN A 340 -4.27 11.54 -29.38
N PRO A 341 -3.80 12.78 -29.68
CA PRO A 341 -2.87 13.02 -30.78
C PRO A 341 -1.59 12.18 -30.62
N LEU A 342 -1.13 11.55 -31.69
CA LEU A 342 0.11 10.78 -31.73
C LEU A 342 1.02 11.28 -32.85
N TYR A 343 2.32 11.08 -32.71
CA TYR A 343 3.27 11.36 -33.79
C TYR A 343 3.38 10.17 -34.74
N LEU A 344 2.97 10.36 -36.00
CA LEU A 344 3.04 9.32 -37.03
C LEU A 344 4.07 9.71 -38.08
N ARG A 345 5.04 8.82 -38.33
CA ARG A 345 5.94 8.92 -39.47
C ARG A 345 5.80 7.67 -40.32
N ALA A 346 5.18 7.84 -41.49
CA ALA A 346 5.03 6.79 -42.48
C ALA A 346 5.72 7.19 -43.79
N GLU A 347 6.64 6.37 -44.29
CA GLU A 347 7.35 6.62 -45.54
C GLU A 347 7.34 5.39 -46.45
N PRO A 348 7.18 5.54 -47.78
CA PRO A 348 7.14 4.43 -48.73
C PRO A 348 8.56 3.90 -49.02
N VAL A 349 9.22 3.38 -47.99
CA VAL A 349 10.54 2.73 -48.05
C VAL A 349 10.42 1.23 -47.79
N GLY A 350 11.50 0.48 -48.01
CA GLY A 350 11.49 -0.98 -47.84
C GLY A 350 11.73 -1.48 -46.41
N CYS A 351 12.13 -0.60 -45.49
CA CYS A 351 12.56 -0.97 -44.15
C CYS A 351 12.42 0.22 -43.18
N THR A 352 11.94 -0.02 -41.97
CA THR A 352 11.75 0.97 -40.92
C THR A 352 13.07 1.56 -40.44
N ASN A 353 14.16 0.79 -40.42
CA ASN A 353 15.49 1.32 -40.11
C ASN A 353 15.99 2.36 -41.12
N THR A 354 15.46 2.38 -42.36
CA THR A 354 15.72 3.48 -43.31
C THR A 354 15.12 4.80 -42.81
N ILE A 355 13.89 4.75 -42.27
CA ILE A 355 13.22 5.92 -41.68
C ILE A 355 13.99 6.40 -40.45
N ILE A 356 14.37 5.47 -39.56
CA ILE A 356 15.13 5.78 -38.35
C ILE A 356 16.50 6.38 -38.72
N GLY A 357 17.16 5.89 -39.77
CA GLY A 357 18.40 6.48 -40.31
C GLY A 357 18.23 7.95 -40.68
N LYS A 358 17.17 8.30 -41.42
CA LYS A 358 16.84 9.70 -41.72
C LYS A 358 16.59 10.51 -40.45
N MET A 359 15.94 9.93 -39.44
CA MET A 359 15.72 10.61 -38.16
C MET A 359 17.03 10.90 -37.41
N TYR A 360 18.04 10.02 -37.48
CA TYR A 360 19.37 10.32 -36.96
C TYR A 360 19.99 11.51 -37.72
N GLU A 361 19.95 11.49 -39.05
CA GLU A 361 20.49 12.55 -39.90
C GLU A 361 19.81 13.91 -39.64
N GLU A 362 18.48 13.95 -39.55
CA GLU A 362 17.69 15.15 -39.25
C GLU A 362 18.04 15.76 -37.89
N ASN A 363 18.44 14.93 -36.93
CA ASN A 363 18.89 15.38 -35.61
C ASN A 363 20.40 15.66 -35.55
N ASN A 364 21.12 15.58 -36.67
CA ASN A 364 22.59 15.69 -36.75
C ASN A 364 23.31 14.71 -35.80
N LEU A 365 22.75 13.51 -35.64
CA LEU A 365 23.29 12.45 -34.80
C LEU A 365 23.86 11.33 -35.65
N MET A 366 24.95 10.73 -35.19
CA MET A 366 25.50 9.51 -35.78
C MET A 366 25.25 8.34 -34.84
N PRO A 367 24.61 7.24 -35.29
CA PRO A 367 24.44 6.07 -34.45
C PRO A 367 25.81 5.44 -34.13
N PRO A 368 26.03 4.94 -32.90
CA PRO A 368 27.21 4.15 -32.55
C PRO A 368 27.37 2.94 -33.46
N LYS A 369 28.59 2.39 -33.57
CA LYS A 369 28.92 1.28 -34.48
C LYS A 369 27.96 0.09 -34.31
N GLU A 370 27.62 -0.25 -33.08
CA GLU A 370 26.74 -1.36 -32.73
C GLU A 370 25.32 -1.09 -33.22
N ILE A 371 24.79 0.12 -33.00
CA ILE A 371 23.45 0.52 -33.45
C ILE A 371 23.39 0.62 -34.97
N ALA A 372 24.39 1.24 -35.60
CA ALA A 372 24.49 1.33 -37.05
C ALA A 372 24.55 -0.06 -37.70
N GLY A 373 25.30 -0.99 -37.09
CA GLY A 373 25.37 -2.39 -37.51
C GLY A 373 24.02 -3.11 -37.44
N ILE A 374 23.30 -2.93 -36.34
CA ILE A 374 21.93 -3.44 -36.18
C ILE A 374 20.99 -2.84 -37.23
N MET A 375 21.04 -1.54 -37.46
CA MET A 375 20.22 -0.87 -38.48
C MET A 375 20.50 -1.41 -39.89
N LEU A 376 21.77 -1.64 -40.24
CA LEU A 376 22.16 -2.20 -41.53
C LEU A 376 21.81 -3.69 -41.69
N SER A 377 21.68 -4.43 -40.59
CA SER A 377 21.29 -5.85 -40.62
C SER A 377 19.82 -6.07 -40.95
N ALA A 378 19.02 -5.01 -40.92
CA ALA A 378 17.60 -5.04 -41.26
C ALA A 378 17.31 -4.77 -42.75
N LEU A 379 18.35 -4.43 -43.54
CA LEU A 379 18.23 -3.98 -44.94
C LEU A 379 18.41 -5.11 -45.96
#